data_AF-A0A1M5WNH8-F1
#
_entry.id   AF-A0A1M5WNH8-F1
#
_cell.length_a   1.000
_cell.length_b   1.000
_cell.length_c   1.000
_cell.angle_alpha   90.00
_cell.angle_beta   90.00
_cell.angle_gamma   90.00
#
_symmetry.space_group_name_H-M   'P 1'
#
loop_
_entity.id
_entity.type
_entity.pdbx_description
1 polymer ?
#
loop_
_entity_poly.entity_id
_entity_poly.type
_entity_poly.pdbx_seq_one_letter_code
_entity_poly.pdbx_strand_id
1 'polypeptide(L)'
;MKKARLYTLTLTGISIVVLIISLISSSYLYLSAKEKLCNSKLESGEREVREISRLLEQQLRSGLSKDQVIHNLQISIENTDIKSDFICMYNKKGIELCHPNPALIGVKIQENNSQVNGISNQEFKSLSTVLEQGEKIGGIRTFPNDPKRKSEIININPVAGTDWMVASHANLSVLEEELSDLYLQFVLSLFLSTVFISVCSYLMIRVIYRKYERVFDLEKEDLNYRVNELQVLNQQLNSNQQKLQNLADTTLKNDKSKESETPKKRILTYHKDQLIKLDIEEIAYILLDMGITYIYTFDNRQYNSNNSLDEVMKWMDQTIFYRANRQFIVNISSISSIVLYGNNQLKLIIKPDPKKEIIISKNKVAEFKNWIDQ
;
A
#
# COMPACT_ATOMS: atom_id res chain seq x y z
N MET A 1 0.46 -16.84 -18.01
CA MET A 1 -0.65 -16.04 -18.63
C MET A 1 -1.83 -15.66 -17.72
N LYS A 2 -2.53 -16.56 -16.99
CA LYS A 2 -3.72 -16.18 -16.18
C LYS A 2 -3.42 -15.16 -15.06
N LYS A 3 -2.27 -15.29 -14.37
CA LYS A 3 -1.86 -14.35 -13.30
C LYS A 3 -1.55 -12.94 -13.83
N ALA A 4 -0.89 -12.84 -14.98
CA ALA A 4 -0.61 -11.54 -15.62
C ALA A 4 -1.90 -10.78 -15.96
N ARG A 5 -2.93 -11.47 -16.49
CA ARG A 5 -4.24 -10.87 -16.77
C ARG A 5 -4.92 -10.34 -15.50
N LEU A 6 -4.78 -11.04 -14.38
CA LEU A 6 -5.33 -10.61 -13.10
C LEU A 6 -4.66 -9.31 -12.62
N TYR A 7 -3.32 -9.24 -12.65
CA TYR A 7 -2.58 -8.02 -12.27
C TYR A 7 -2.90 -6.81 -13.16
N THR A 8 -3.08 -7.04 -14.46
CA THR A 8 -3.47 -5.95 -15.36
C THR A 8 -4.89 -5.47 -15.07
N LEU A 9 -5.82 -6.39 -14.78
CA LEU A 9 -7.21 -6.06 -14.39
C LEU A 9 -7.26 -5.27 -13.08
N THR A 10 -6.48 -5.68 -12.07
CA THR A 10 -6.40 -4.95 -10.79
C THR A 10 -5.81 -3.56 -10.98
N LEU A 11 -4.73 -3.43 -11.78
CA LEU A 11 -4.14 -2.12 -12.07
C LEU A 11 -5.12 -1.20 -12.79
N THR A 12 -5.86 -1.71 -13.78
CA THR A 12 -6.89 -0.92 -14.46
C THR A 12 -8.01 -0.52 -13.51
N GLY A 13 -8.45 -1.41 -12.62
CA GLY A 13 -9.46 -1.09 -11.62
C GLY A 13 -9.01 0.02 -10.67
N ILE A 14 -7.80 -0.07 -10.14
CA ILE A 14 -7.21 0.96 -9.27
C ILE A 14 -7.08 2.28 -10.03
N SER A 15 -6.60 2.25 -11.28
CA SER A 15 -6.42 3.45 -12.10
C SER A 15 -7.76 4.17 -12.35
N ILE A 16 -8.83 3.41 -12.60
CA ILE A 16 -10.19 3.96 -12.76
C ILE A 16 -10.68 4.60 -11.46
N VAL A 17 -10.51 3.94 -10.31
CA VAL A 17 -10.91 4.48 -9.01
C VAL A 17 -10.16 5.79 -8.70
N VAL A 18 -8.85 5.81 -8.90
CA VAL A 18 -8.02 7.01 -8.70
C VAL A 18 -8.46 8.13 -9.65
N LEU A 19 -8.77 7.83 -10.90
CA LEU A 19 -9.26 8.82 -11.86
C LEU A 19 -10.60 9.42 -11.41
N ILE A 20 -11.56 8.60 -10.97
CA ILE A 20 -12.87 9.05 -10.48
C ILE A 20 -12.70 9.97 -9.27
N ILE A 21 -11.91 9.55 -8.27
CA ILE A 21 -11.63 10.37 -7.08
C ILE A 21 -10.99 11.70 -7.47
N SER A 22 -10.03 11.66 -8.40
CA SER A 22 -9.33 12.85 -8.89
C SER A 22 -10.28 13.81 -9.60
N LEU A 23 -11.20 13.31 -10.42
CA LEU A 23 -12.21 14.13 -11.10
C LEU A 23 -13.16 14.80 -10.09
N ILE A 24 -13.67 14.05 -9.12
CA ILE A 24 -14.54 14.59 -8.05
C ILE A 24 -13.79 15.67 -7.26
N SER A 25 -12.55 15.37 -6.85
CA SER A 25 -11.71 16.32 -6.11
C SER A 25 -11.43 17.59 -6.94
N SER A 26 -11.12 17.45 -8.23
CA SER A 26 -10.88 18.59 -9.12
C SER A 26 -12.11 19.47 -9.28
N SER A 27 -13.31 18.88 -9.39
CA SER A 27 -14.56 19.64 -9.46
C SER A 27 -14.83 20.42 -8.17
N TYR A 28 -14.54 19.83 -7.02
CA TYR A 28 -14.64 20.53 -5.73
C TYR A 28 -13.65 21.70 -5.65
N LEU A 29 -12.39 21.47 -6.06
CA LEU A 29 -11.36 22.51 -6.07
C LEU A 29 -11.73 23.66 -7.02
N TYR A 30 -12.34 23.38 -8.18
CA TYR A 30 -12.84 24.41 -9.10
C TYR A 30 -13.88 25.31 -8.45
N LEU A 31 -14.89 24.72 -7.79
CA LEU A 31 -15.93 25.50 -7.10
C LEU A 31 -15.34 26.34 -5.96
N SER A 32 -14.43 25.78 -5.17
CA SER A 32 -13.74 26.52 -4.10
C SER A 32 -12.84 27.63 -4.64
N ALA A 33 -12.13 27.39 -5.75
CA ALA A 33 -11.29 28.39 -6.40
C ALA A 33 -12.14 29.54 -6.95
N LYS A 34 -13.30 29.26 -7.55
CA LYS A 34 -14.24 30.26 -8.04
C LYS A 34 -14.68 31.21 -6.93
N GLU A 35 -15.13 30.65 -5.80
CA GLU A 35 -15.56 31.45 -4.65
C GLU A 35 -14.42 32.31 -4.08
N LYS A 36 -13.23 31.71 -3.88
CA LYS A 36 -12.05 32.44 -3.39
C LYS A 36 -11.60 33.54 -4.35
N LEU A 37 -11.64 33.30 -5.66
CA LEU A 37 -11.27 34.28 -6.68
C LEU A 37 -12.23 35.48 -6.64
N CYS A 38 -13.54 35.23 -6.57
CA CYS A 38 -14.54 36.30 -6.44
C CYS A 38 -14.31 37.14 -5.18
N ASN A 39 -14.10 36.49 -4.02
CA ASN A 39 -13.85 37.20 -2.76
C ASN A 39 -12.54 38.00 -2.81
N SER A 40 -11.48 37.44 -3.41
CA SER A 40 -10.20 38.13 -3.56
C SER A 40 -10.30 39.34 -4.49
N LYS A 41 -11.04 39.22 -5.61
CA LYS A 41 -11.30 40.33 -6.54
C LYS A 41 -12.13 41.43 -5.88
N LEU A 42 -13.12 41.07 -5.09
CA LEU A 42 -13.88 42.02 -4.29
C LEU A 42 -12.99 42.79 -3.31
N GLU A 43 -12.21 42.10 -2.49
CA GLU A 43 -11.33 42.73 -1.49
C GLU A 43 -10.27 43.63 -2.15
N SER A 44 -9.66 43.17 -3.24
CA SER A 44 -8.69 43.96 -4.00
C SER A 44 -9.34 45.20 -4.61
N GLY A 45 -10.53 45.06 -5.19
CA GLY A 45 -11.26 46.19 -5.76
C GLY A 45 -11.70 47.20 -4.69
N GLU A 46 -12.06 46.76 -3.49
CA GLU A 46 -12.39 47.64 -2.36
C GLU A 46 -11.17 48.45 -1.89
N ARG A 47 -9.99 47.80 -1.83
CA ARG A 47 -8.73 48.47 -1.51
C ARG A 47 -8.36 49.49 -2.59
N GLU A 48 -8.46 49.11 -3.85
CA GLU A 48 -8.12 49.96 -5.00
C GLU A 48 -8.94 51.26 -5.02
N VAL A 49 -10.27 51.16 -4.94
CA VAL A 49 -11.12 52.38 -4.93
C VAL A 49 -10.85 53.25 -3.72
N ARG A 50 -10.54 52.65 -2.56
CA ARG A 50 -10.20 53.39 -1.33
C ARG A 50 -8.89 54.16 -1.48
N GLU A 51 -7.87 53.53 -2.05
CA GLU A 51 -6.57 54.15 -2.29
C GLU A 51 -6.67 55.29 -3.31
N ILE A 52 -7.41 55.06 -4.40
CA ILE A 52 -7.67 56.09 -5.41
C ILE A 52 -8.45 57.26 -4.80
N SER A 53 -9.54 57.02 -4.06
CA SER A 53 -10.29 58.10 -3.40
C SER A 53 -9.40 58.93 -2.49
N ARG A 54 -8.52 58.29 -1.68
CA ARG A 54 -7.57 59.00 -0.82
C ARG A 54 -6.56 59.84 -1.61
N LEU A 55 -6.10 59.33 -2.75
CA LEU A 55 -5.18 60.06 -3.63
C LEU A 55 -5.86 61.29 -4.23
N LEU A 56 -7.12 61.17 -4.66
CA LEU A 56 -7.91 62.31 -5.15
C LEU A 56 -8.17 63.34 -4.04
N GLU A 57 -8.51 62.89 -2.83
CA GLU A 57 -8.64 63.76 -1.66
C GLU A 57 -7.33 64.51 -1.36
N GLN A 58 -6.20 63.83 -1.45
CA GLN A 58 -4.88 64.44 -1.23
C GLN A 58 -4.57 65.50 -2.31
N GLN A 59 -4.88 65.23 -3.58
CA GLN A 59 -4.74 66.21 -4.65
C GLN A 59 -5.57 67.47 -4.38
N LEU A 60 -6.83 67.31 -3.98
CA LEU A 60 -7.69 68.44 -3.63
C LEU A 60 -7.15 69.24 -2.43
N ARG A 61 -6.68 68.55 -1.37
CA ARG A 61 -6.07 69.19 -0.20
C ARG A 61 -4.77 69.93 -0.53
N SER A 62 -4.06 69.50 -1.57
CA SER A 62 -2.84 70.19 -2.05
C SER A 62 -3.13 71.48 -2.83
N GLY A 63 -4.41 71.80 -3.10
CA GLY A 63 -4.84 73.01 -3.78
C GLY A 63 -5.08 72.86 -5.28
N LEU A 64 -5.06 71.64 -5.81
CA LEU A 64 -5.44 71.39 -7.21
C LEU A 64 -6.93 71.66 -7.42
N SER A 65 -7.26 72.25 -8.57
CA SER A 65 -8.66 72.48 -8.97
C SER A 65 -9.36 71.15 -9.27
N LYS A 66 -10.69 71.12 -9.11
CA LYS A 66 -11.50 69.92 -9.40
C LYS A 66 -11.28 69.40 -10.82
N ASP A 67 -11.24 70.30 -11.80
CA ASP A 67 -11.04 69.95 -13.21
C ASP A 67 -9.67 69.31 -13.44
N GLN A 68 -8.63 69.81 -12.76
CA GLN A 68 -7.28 69.27 -12.87
C GLN A 68 -7.17 67.88 -12.22
N VAL A 69 -7.85 67.65 -11.10
CA VAL A 69 -7.89 66.31 -10.46
C VAL A 69 -8.64 65.30 -11.32
N ILE A 70 -9.80 65.68 -11.89
CA ILE A 70 -10.55 64.86 -12.85
C ILE A 70 -9.67 64.52 -14.06
N HIS A 71 -8.99 65.51 -14.62
CA HIS A 71 -8.09 65.34 -15.75
C HIS A 71 -6.93 64.38 -15.44
N ASN A 72 -6.29 64.52 -14.28
CA ASN A 72 -5.21 63.64 -13.83
C ASN A 72 -5.69 62.18 -13.70
N LEU A 73 -6.86 61.96 -13.11
CA LEU A 73 -7.46 60.62 -13.02
C LEU A 73 -7.77 60.08 -14.41
N GLN A 74 -8.39 60.88 -15.27
CA GLN A 74 -8.75 60.47 -16.63
C GLN A 74 -7.52 60.00 -17.41
N ILE A 75 -6.43 60.78 -17.43
CA ILE A 75 -5.18 60.39 -18.10
C ILE A 75 -4.64 59.06 -17.54
N SER A 76 -4.79 58.83 -16.23
CA SER A 76 -4.27 57.63 -15.58
C SER A 76 -5.04 56.36 -15.95
N ILE A 77 -6.32 56.48 -16.32
CA ILE A 77 -7.19 55.34 -16.63
C ILE A 77 -7.54 55.22 -18.11
N GLU A 78 -7.26 56.24 -18.92
CA GLU A 78 -7.59 56.26 -20.35
C GLU A 78 -6.89 55.11 -21.10
N ASN A 79 -7.63 54.44 -21.99
CA ASN A 79 -7.15 53.30 -22.77
C ASN A 79 -6.68 52.08 -21.95
N THR A 80 -7.04 52.01 -20.66
CA THR A 80 -6.92 50.76 -19.89
C THR A 80 -7.98 49.75 -20.34
N ASP A 81 -7.79 48.48 -20.00
CA ASP A 81 -8.70 47.41 -20.41
C ASP A 81 -10.09 47.62 -19.83
N ILE A 82 -11.12 47.66 -20.68
CA ILE A 82 -12.53 47.81 -20.28
C ILE A 82 -13.28 46.47 -20.21
N LYS A 83 -12.66 45.39 -20.69
CA LYS A 83 -13.33 44.08 -20.81
C LYS A 83 -13.19 43.27 -19.54
N SER A 84 -11.99 43.30 -18.95
CA SER A 84 -11.64 42.51 -17.77
C SER A 84 -11.93 43.29 -16.50
N ASP A 85 -11.07 44.24 -16.14
CA ASP A 85 -11.15 45.03 -14.91
C ASP A 85 -10.87 46.50 -15.23
N PHE A 86 -11.68 47.42 -14.70
CA PHE A 86 -11.45 48.85 -14.89
C PHE A 86 -11.94 49.72 -13.74
N ILE A 87 -11.42 50.95 -13.70
CA ILE A 87 -11.84 52.00 -12.76
C ILE A 87 -12.60 53.07 -13.51
N CYS A 88 -13.62 53.64 -12.89
CA CYS A 88 -14.26 54.86 -13.35
C CYS A 88 -14.64 55.75 -12.15
N MET A 89 -15.13 56.96 -12.45
CA MET A 89 -15.60 57.88 -11.43
C MET A 89 -16.91 58.52 -11.86
N TYR A 90 -17.88 58.54 -10.95
CA TYR A 90 -19.18 59.18 -11.10
C TYR A 90 -19.28 60.40 -10.20
N ASN A 91 -20.23 61.30 -10.49
CA ASN A 91 -20.79 62.15 -9.45
C ASN A 91 -22.00 61.49 -8.76
N LYS A 92 -22.46 62.04 -7.63
CA LYS A 92 -23.65 61.57 -6.91
C LYS A 92 -24.95 61.63 -7.73
N LYS A 93 -24.97 62.36 -8.85
CA LYS A 93 -26.10 62.40 -9.79
C LYS A 93 -26.03 61.28 -10.84
N GLY A 94 -25.02 60.41 -10.77
CA GLY A 94 -24.81 59.29 -11.68
C GLY A 94 -24.23 59.69 -13.04
N ILE A 95 -23.60 60.86 -13.18
CA ILE A 95 -22.89 61.27 -14.39
C ILE A 95 -21.45 60.76 -14.32
N GLU A 96 -20.97 60.11 -15.39
CA GLU A 96 -19.57 59.67 -15.52
C GLU A 96 -18.64 60.88 -15.68
N LEU A 97 -17.70 61.01 -14.75
CA LEU A 97 -16.66 62.05 -14.74
C LEU A 97 -15.36 61.55 -15.38
N CYS A 98 -15.00 60.30 -15.12
CA CYS A 98 -13.83 59.64 -15.69
C CYS A 98 -14.19 58.21 -16.11
N HIS A 99 -13.72 57.77 -17.27
CA HIS A 99 -13.92 56.41 -17.77
C HIS A 99 -12.77 56.03 -18.73
N PRO A 100 -12.28 54.77 -18.76
CA PRO A 100 -11.19 54.36 -19.65
C PRO A 100 -11.49 54.55 -21.13
N ASN A 101 -12.76 54.38 -21.51
CA ASN A 101 -13.30 54.80 -22.80
C ASN A 101 -13.87 56.23 -22.67
N PRO A 102 -13.22 57.26 -23.25
CA PRO A 102 -13.66 58.65 -23.14
C PRO A 102 -15.04 58.95 -23.71
N ALA A 103 -15.56 58.11 -24.63
CA ALA A 103 -16.88 58.29 -25.22
C ALA A 103 -18.03 58.15 -24.22
N LEU A 104 -17.76 57.60 -23.03
CA LEU A 104 -18.73 57.41 -21.95
C LEU A 104 -18.72 58.56 -20.93
N ILE A 105 -17.71 59.45 -20.98
CA ILE A 105 -17.66 60.62 -20.09
C ILE A 105 -18.85 61.55 -20.36
N GLY A 106 -19.48 62.02 -19.29
CA GLY A 106 -20.67 62.87 -19.33
C GLY A 106 -21.99 62.11 -19.49
N VAL A 107 -21.94 60.79 -19.71
CA VAL A 107 -23.15 59.96 -19.78
C VAL A 107 -23.74 59.77 -18.38
N LYS A 108 -25.06 59.99 -18.24
CA LYS A 108 -25.80 59.69 -17.01
C LYS A 108 -26.20 58.22 -17.00
N ILE A 109 -25.95 57.52 -15.90
CA ILE A 109 -26.46 56.18 -15.66
C ILE A 109 -27.98 56.20 -15.74
N GLN A 110 -28.54 55.28 -16.51
CA GLN A 110 -29.99 55.08 -16.58
C GLN A 110 -30.51 54.54 -15.24
N GLU A 111 -31.50 55.23 -14.69
CA GLU A 111 -32.15 54.83 -13.44
C GLU A 111 -32.75 53.43 -13.56
N ASN A 112 -32.59 52.62 -12.52
CA ASN A 112 -33.07 51.24 -12.42
C ASN A 112 -32.54 50.26 -13.50
N ASN A 113 -31.52 50.64 -14.28
CA ASN A 113 -30.91 49.74 -15.26
C ASN A 113 -30.03 48.66 -14.61
N SER A 114 -29.44 48.97 -13.45
CA SER A 114 -28.55 48.06 -12.74
C SER A 114 -28.75 48.09 -11.23
N GLN A 115 -28.60 46.93 -10.62
CA GLN A 115 -28.73 46.74 -9.17
C GLN A 115 -27.43 46.17 -8.61
N VAL A 116 -27.08 46.54 -7.38
CA VAL A 116 -25.93 46.02 -6.65
C VAL A 116 -26.45 45.20 -5.48
N ASN A 117 -26.01 43.95 -5.40
CA ASN A 117 -26.23 43.09 -4.24
C ASN A 117 -25.04 43.22 -3.29
N GLY A 118 -25.21 43.98 -2.22
CA GLY A 118 -24.16 44.22 -1.23
C GLY A 118 -23.91 43.01 -0.34
N ILE A 119 -22.65 42.63 -0.16
CA ILE A 119 -22.28 41.41 0.57
C ILE A 119 -22.61 41.50 2.08
N SER A 120 -22.57 42.70 2.66
CA SER A 120 -22.85 42.91 4.09
C SER A 120 -24.33 42.75 4.46
N ASN A 121 -25.25 43.12 3.55
CA ASN A 121 -26.68 43.25 3.89
C ASN A 121 -27.60 42.38 3.02
N GLN A 122 -27.10 41.74 1.95
CA GLN A 122 -27.88 40.94 1.00
C GLN A 122 -29.10 41.65 0.40
N GLU A 123 -29.12 42.99 0.46
CA GLU A 123 -30.17 43.82 -0.12
C GLU A 123 -29.76 44.28 -1.52
N PHE A 124 -30.71 44.21 -2.45
CA PHE A 124 -30.55 44.77 -3.79
C PHE A 124 -30.86 46.26 -3.75
N LYS A 125 -29.86 47.08 -4.06
CA LYS A 125 -30.01 48.54 -4.23
C LYS A 125 -29.77 48.91 -5.68
N SER A 126 -30.57 49.84 -6.24
CA SER A 126 -30.24 50.42 -7.55
C SER A 126 -28.90 51.15 -7.46
N LEU A 127 -28.07 51.05 -8.50
CA LEU A 127 -26.80 51.77 -8.53
C LEU A 127 -27.01 53.29 -8.39
N SER A 128 -28.07 53.83 -9.00
CA SER A 128 -28.40 55.26 -8.88
C SER A 128 -28.59 55.67 -7.41
N THR A 129 -29.33 54.87 -6.64
CA THR A 129 -29.57 55.12 -5.22
C THR A 129 -28.29 55.05 -4.38
N VAL A 130 -27.41 54.10 -4.66
CA VAL A 130 -26.10 53.99 -3.99
C VAL A 130 -25.26 55.25 -4.22
N LEU A 131 -25.21 55.73 -5.48
CA LEU A 131 -24.47 56.92 -5.85
C LEU A 131 -25.05 58.19 -5.21
N GLU A 132 -26.38 58.34 -5.23
CA GLU A 132 -27.10 59.48 -4.63
C GLU A 132 -26.86 59.58 -3.12
N GLN A 133 -26.91 58.44 -2.42
CA GLN A 133 -26.67 58.37 -0.98
C GLN A 133 -25.18 58.55 -0.63
N GLY A 134 -24.27 58.40 -1.60
CA GLY A 134 -22.83 58.41 -1.36
C GLY A 134 -22.37 57.22 -0.52
N GLU A 135 -23.07 56.09 -0.64
CA GLU A 135 -22.81 54.89 0.15
C GLU A 135 -21.57 54.18 -0.37
N LYS A 136 -20.70 53.74 0.55
CA LYS A 136 -19.63 52.80 0.23
C LYS A 136 -20.21 51.40 0.14
N ILE A 137 -20.07 50.73 -1.00
CA ILE A 137 -20.59 49.37 -1.20
C ILE A 137 -19.61 48.52 -2.00
N GLY A 138 -19.55 47.22 -1.68
CA GLY A 138 -18.89 46.20 -2.48
C GLY A 138 -19.86 45.04 -2.70
N GLY A 139 -19.93 44.54 -3.93
CA GLY A 139 -20.83 43.43 -4.25
C GLY A 139 -20.90 43.08 -5.72
N ILE A 140 -21.95 42.36 -6.09
CA ILE A 140 -22.21 41.97 -7.48
C ILE A 140 -23.24 42.91 -8.08
N ARG A 141 -22.89 43.55 -9.18
CA ARG A 141 -23.80 44.34 -10.01
C ARG A 141 -24.42 43.48 -11.09
N THR A 142 -25.75 43.55 -11.20
CA THR A 142 -26.55 42.84 -12.19
C THR A 142 -27.37 43.80 -13.04
N PHE A 143 -27.73 43.37 -14.24
CA PHE A 143 -28.44 44.16 -15.25
C PHE A 143 -29.75 43.46 -15.63
N PRO A 144 -30.80 43.51 -14.78
CA PRO A 144 -32.02 42.74 -14.99
C PRO A 144 -32.78 43.13 -16.27
N ASN A 145 -32.60 44.36 -16.73
CA ASN A 145 -33.28 44.90 -17.92
C ASN A 145 -32.44 44.81 -19.21
N ASP A 146 -31.19 44.35 -19.13
CA ASP A 146 -30.31 44.17 -20.29
C ASP A 146 -29.61 42.80 -20.24
N PRO A 147 -30.21 41.76 -20.86
CA PRO A 147 -29.67 40.40 -20.82
C PRO A 147 -28.35 40.24 -21.60
N LYS A 148 -27.98 41.21 -22.45
CA LYS A 148 -26.70 41.20 -23.17
C LYS A 148 -25.57 41.68 -22.27
N ARG A 149 -25.85 42.51 -21.28
CA ARG A 149 -24.86 43.04 -20.35
C ARG A 149 -24.60 42.04 -19.22
N LYS A 150 -23.32 41.67 -19.07
CA LYS A 150 -22.88 40.67 -18.08
C LYS A 150 -22.72 41.31 -16.71
N SER A 151 -22.91 40.50 -15.67
CA SER A 151 -22.72 40.92 -14.29
C SER A 151 -21.23 41.19 -14.01
N GLU A 152 -20.99 42.10 -13.06
CA GLU A 152 -19.65 42.53 -12.68
C GLU A 152 -19.55 42.62 -11.16
N ILE A 153 -18.37 42.34 -10.62
CA ILE A 153 -18.04 42.72 -9.25
C ILE A 153 -17.81 44.22 -9.26
N ILE A 154 -18.50 44.95 -8.40
CA ILE A 154 -18.38 46.39 -8.27
C ILE A 154 -17.99 46.76 -6.85
N ASN A 155 -17.04 47.68 -6.70
CA ASN A 155 -16.76 48.35 -5.45
C ASN A 155 -16.85 49.85 -5.66
N ILE A 156 -17.48 50.56 -4.73
CA ILE A 156 -17.70 52.00 -4.82
C ILE A 156 -17.25 52.65 -3.52
N ASN A 157 -16.48 53.72 -3.63
CA ASN A 157 -16.03 54.50 -2.49
C ASN A 157 -16.17 56.02 -2.75
N PRO A 158 -16.76 56.78 -1.81
CA PRO A 158 -16.89 58.24 -1.93
C PRO A 158 -15.54 58.94 -1.76
N VAL A 159 -15.37 60.08 -2.43
CA VAL A 159 -14.22 60.97 -2.26
C VAL A 159 -14.61 62.12 -1.33
N ALA A 160 -13.98 62.21 -0.16
CA ALA A 160 -14.35 63.19 0.87
C ALA A 160 -14.22 64.64 0.37
N GLY A 161 -15.18 65.49 0.73
CA GLY A 161 -15.22 66.89 0.32
C GLY A 161 -15.71 67.14 -1.12
N THR A 162 -16.18 66.09 -1.80
CA THR A 162 -16.73 66.18 -3.16
C THR A 162 -18.06 65.42 -3.28
N ASP A 163 -18.67 65.53 -4.46
CA ASP A 163 -19.77 64.70 -4.90
C ASP A 163 -19.29 63.51 -5.73
N TRP A 164 -18.02 63.10 -5.65
CA TRP A 164 -17.45 62.04 -6.47
C TRP A 164 -17.54 60.67 -5.81
N MET A 165 -17.76 59.66 -6.64
CA MET A 165 -17.83 58.25 -6.30
C MET A 165 -16.87 57.50 -7.23
N VAL A 166 -15.79 56.94 -6.69
CA VAL A 166 -14.85 56.11 -7.46
C VAL A 166 -15.39 54.68 -7.45
N ALA A 167 -15.42 54.04 -8.61
CA ALA A 167 -15.87 52.68 -8.76
C ALA A 167 -14.81 51.81 -9.47
N SER A 168 -14.63 50.58 -9.00
CA SER A 168 -13.92 49.53 -9.70
C SER A 168 -14.90 48.47 -10.17
N HIS A 169 -14.65 47.93 -11.35
CA HIS A 169 -15.48 46.96 -12.05
C HIS A 169 -14.60 45.78 -12.43
N ALA A 170 -15.07 44.55 -12.18
CA ALA A 170 -14.43 43.33 -12.66
C ALA A 170 -15.49 42.44 -13.30
N ASN A 171 -15.29 42.07 -14.56
CA ASN A 171 -16.27 41.35 -15.35
C ASN A 171 -16.33 39.87 -14.94
N LEU A 172 -17.46 39.45 -14.35
CA LEU A 172 -17.60 38.11 -13.82
C LEU A 172 -17.54 37.05 -14.93
N SER A 173 -18.04 37.37 -16.13
CA SER A 173 -18.03 36.42 -17.25
C SER A 173 -16.62 36.15 -17.79
N VAL A 174 -15.76 37.18 -17.83
CA VAL A 174 -14.36 37.03 -18.24
C VAL A 174 -13.60 36.20 -17.19
N LEU A 175 -13.79 36.49 -15.90
CA LEU A 175 -13.18 35.71 -14.82
C LEU A 175 -13.64 34.24 -14.81
N GLU A 176 -14.91 33.98 -15.08
CA GLU A 176 -15.45 32.62 -15.18
C GLU A 176 -14.91 31.87 -16.40
N GLU A 177 -14.74 32.56 -17.53
CA GLU A 177 -14.15 32.00 -18.75
C GLU A 177 -12.68 31.64 -18.54
N GLU A 178 -11.87 32.56 -18.00
CA GLU A 178 -10.46 32.30 -17.67
C GLU A 178 -10.30 31.14 -16.68
N LEU A 179 -11.14 31.07 -15.64
CA LEU A 179 -11.10 29.99 -14.66
C LEU A 179 -11.54 28.65 -15.27
N SER A 180 -12.55 28.65 -16.14
CA SER A 180 -13.04 27.46 -16.84
C SER A 180 -11.97 26.92 -17.80
N ASP A 181 -11.29 27.79 -18.54
CA ASP A 181 -10.20 27.40 -19.44
C ASP A 181 -9.03 26.80 -18.67
N LEU A 182 -8.64 27.43 -17.55
CA LEU A 182 -7.60 26.89 -16.66
C LEU A 182 -8.00 25.52 -16.09
N TYR A 183 -9.27 25.35 -15.70
CA TYR A 183 -9.80 24.08 -15.21
C TYR A 183 -9.77 22.99 -16.28
N LEU A 184 -10.15 23.30 -17.52
CA LEU A 184 -10.10 22.35 -18.63
C LEU A 184 -8.66 21.89 -18.91
N GLN A 185 -7.70 22.82 -18.93
CA GLN A 185 -6.28 22.49 -19.08
C GLN A 185 -5.79 21.58 -17.96
N PHE A 186 -6.19 21.85 -16.71
CA PHE A 186 -5.85 21.03 -15.56
C PHE A 186 -6.42 19.59 -15.67
N VAL A 187 -7.71 19.46 -16.00
CA VAL A 187 -8.37 18.14 -16.15
C VAL A 187 -7.75 17.34 -17.29
N LEU A 188 -7.44 17.99 -18.42
CA LEU A 188 -6.78 17.34 -19.55
C LEU A 188 -5.37 16.86 -19.18
N SER A 189 -4.60 17.68 -18.46
CA SER A 189 -3.29 17.31 -17.94
C SER A 189 -3.37 16.12 -16.97
N LEU A 190 -4.35 16.12 -16.06
CA LEU A 190 -4.57 15.02 -15.11
C LEU A 190 -4.91 13.71 -15.82
N PHE A 191 -5.78 13.77 -16.82
CA PHE A 191 -6.14 12.62 -17.65
C PHE A 191 -4.92 12.06 -18.39
N LEU A 192 -4.17 12.91 -19.08
CA LEU A 192 -2.94 12.52 -19.80
C LEU A 192 -1.92 11.88 -18.86
N SER A 193 -1.71 12.46 -17.68
CA SER A 193 -0.82 11.92 -16.66
C SER A 193 -1.27 10.54 -16.16
N THR A 194 -2.57 10.36 -15.92
CA THR A 194 -3.13 9.06 -15.48
C THR A 194 -2.96 7.99 -16.56
N VAL A 195 -3.23 8.32 -17.82
CA VAL A 195 -3.00 7.41 -18.95
C VAL A 195 -1.52 7.05 -19.04
N PHE A 196 -0.62 8.03 -18.96
CA PHE A 196 0.82 7.81 -19.01
C PHE A 196 1.31 6.90 -17.88
N ILE A 197 0.92 7.18 -16.63
CA ILE A 197 1.27 6.36 -15.46
C ILE A 197 0.73 4.93 -15.60
N SER A 198 -0.49 4.77 -16.09
CA SER A 198 -1.10 3.46 -16.32
C SER A 198 -0.34 2.65 -17.36
N VAL A 199 0.04 3.27 -18.49
CA VAL A 199 0.86 2.64 -19.54
C VAL A 199 2.23 2.24 -19.00
N CYS A 200 2.92 3.14 -18.30
CA CYS A 200 4.22 2.86 -17.69
C CYS A 200 4.13 1.71 -16.68
N SER A 201 3.10 1.71 -15.83
CA SER A 201 2.83 0.65 -14.85
C SER A 201 2.57 -0.69 -15.54
N TYR A 202 1.78 -0.70 -16.62
CA TYR A 202 1.54 -1.90 -17.41
C TYR A 202 2.83 -2.48 -18.02
N LEU A 203 3.67 -1.63 -18.62
CA LEU A 203 4.95 -2.04 -19.19
C LEU A 203 5.88 -2.59 -18.11
N MET A 204 5.93 -1.94 -16.94
CA MET A 204 6.76 -2.37 -15.81
C MET A 204 6.33 -3.74 -15.28
N ILE A 205 5.03 -3.97 -15.08
CA ILE A 205 4.48 -5.28 -14.70
C ILE A 205 4.88 -6.35 -15.74
N ARG A 206 4.81 -6.02 -17.03
CA ARG A 206 5.16 -6.96 -18.10
C ARG A 206 6.64 -7.34 -18.07
N VAL A 207 7.54 -6.38 -17.83
CA VAL A 207 8.99 -6.63 -17.71
C VAL A 207 9.29 -7.49 -16.49
N ILE A 208 8.72 -7.15 -15.33
CA ILE A 208 8.91 -7.89 -14.07
C ILE A 208 8.40 -9.32 -14.22
N TYR A 209 7.17 -9.50 -14.72
CA TYR A 209 6.57 -10.83 -14.88
C TYR A 209 7.39 -11.70 -15.83
N ARG A 210 7.88 -11.15 -16.95
CA ARG A 210 8.75 -11.88 -17.89
C ARG A 210 10.05 -12.35 -17.23
N LYS A 211 10.62 -11.55 -16.31
CA LYS A 211 11.81 -11.97 -15.54
C LYS A 211 11.48 -13.11 -14.58
N TYR A 212 10.37 -13.01 -13.84
CA TYR A 212 9.91 -14.07 -12.94
C TYR A 212 9.58 -15.38 -13.66
N GLU A 213 8.89 -15.31 -14.80
CA GLU A 213 8.52 -16.50 -15.58
C GLU A 213 9.76 -17.27 -16.04
N ARG A 214 10.82 -16.58 -16.51
CA ARG A 214 12.09 -17.23 -16.85
C ARG A 214 12.76 -17.94 -15.67
N VAL A 215 12.82 -17.28 -14.50
CA VAL A 215 13.43 -17.90 -13.30
C VAL A 215 12.63 -19.13 -12.88
N PHE A 216 11.31 -19.03 -12.89
CA PHE A 216 10.42 -20.12 -12.53
C PHE A 216 10.49 -21.29 -13.53
N ASP A 217 10.58 -21.01 -14.82
CA ASP A 217 10.72 -22.04 -15.85
C ASP A 217 12.04 -22.82 -15.69
N LEU A 218 13.15 -22.12 -15.38
CA LEU A 218 14.45 -22.76 -15.07
C LEU A 218 14.39 -23.64 -13.82
N GLU A 219 13.77 -23.15 -12.74
CA GLU A 219 13.59 -23.93 -11.51
C GLU A 219 12.72 -25.18 -11.74
N LYS A 220 11.69 -25.05 -12.57
CA LYS A 220 10.82 -26.18 -12.96
C LYS A 220 11.58 -27.20 -13.81
N GLU A 221 12.44 -26.74 -14.72
CA GLU A 221 13.28 -27.61 -15.55
C GLU A 221 14.29 -28.40 -14.68
N ASP A 222 14.97 -27.74 -13.75
CA ASP A 222 15.87 -28.39 -12.77
C ASP A 222 15.13 -29.43 -11.93
N LEU A 223 13.93 -29.09 -11.42
CA LEU A 223 13.13 -30.03 -10.63
C LEU A 223 12.70 -31.25 -11.45
N ASN A 224 12.26 -31.05 -12.70
CA ASN A 224 11.89 -32.15 -13.59
C ASN A 224 13.09 -33.06 -13.90
N TYR A 225 14.28 -32.48 -14.12
CA TYR A 225 15.51 -33.22 -14.34
C TYR A 225 15.81 -34.13 -13.13
N ARG A 226 15.78 -33.58 -11.91
CA ARG A 226 16.01 -34.33 -10.67
C ARG A 226 14.97 -35.43 -10.44
N VAL A 227 13.69 -35.15 -10.72
CA VAL A 227 12.62 -36.15 -10.60
C VAL A 227 12.85 -37.31 -11.57
N ASN A 228 13.23 -37.02 -12.82
CA ASN A 228 13.49 -38.05 -13.82
C ASN A 228 14.74 -38.88 -13.45
N GLU A 229 15.80 -38.24 -12.97
CA GLU A 229 17.00 -38.91 -12.45
C GLU A 229 16.65 -39.88 -11.31
N LEU A 230 15.83 -39.44 -10.34
CA LEU A 230 15.35 -40.29 -9.25
C LEU A 230 14.47 -41.44 -9.73
N GLN A 231 13.65 -41.25 -10.77
CA GLN A 231 12.86 -42.34 -11.37
C GLN A 231 13.76 -43.40 -12.01
N VAL A 232 14.78 -42.99 -12.77
CA VAL A 232 15.76 -43.90 -13.36
C VAL A 232 16.52 -44.67 -12.28
N LEU A 233 16.99 -43.97 -11.24
CA LEU A 233 17.70 -44.60 -10.13
C LEU A 233 16.81 -45.64 -9.41
N ASN A 234 15.55 -45.30 -9.14
CA ASN A 234 14.59 -46.24 -8.54
C ASN A 234 14.31 -47.46 -9.44
N GLN A 235 14.20 -47.28 -10.76
CA GLN A 235 14.06 -48.39 -11.70
C GLN A 235 15.29 -49.31 -11.67
N GLN A 236 16.49 -48.73 -11.66
CA GLN A 236 17.74 -49.49 -11.55
C GLN A 236 17.81 -50.26 -10.23
N LEU A 237 17.49 -49.63 -9.11
CA LEU A 237 17.44 -50.29 -7.79
C LEU A 237 16.44 -51.46 -7.78
N ASN A 238 15.22 -51.25 -8.28
CA ASN A 238 14.22 -52.32 -8.38
C ASN A 238 14.71 -53.47 -9.26
N SER A 239 15.36 -53.18 -10.40
CA SER A 239 15.92 -54.21 -11.27
C SER A 239 17.07 -54.99 -10.60
N ASN A 240 17.90 -54.31 -9.80
CA ASN A 240 18.97 -54.95 -9.05
C ASN A 240 18.43 -55.79 -7.89
N GLN A 241 17.38 -55.32 -7.20
CA GLN A 241 16.66 -56.11 -6.21
C GLN A 241 16.04 -57.37 -6.82
N GLN A 242 15.39 -57.27 -7.99
CA GLN A 242 14.87 -58.44 -8.71
C GLN A 242 15.98 -59.40 -9.13
N LYS A 243 17.13 -58.89 -9.61
CA LYS A 243 18.30 -59.73 -9.91
C LYS A 243 18.82 -60.44 -8.66
N LEU A 244 18.94 -59.74 -7.54
CA LEU A 244 19.37 -60.30 -6.26
C LEU A 244 18.37 -61.33 -5.73
N GLN A 245 17.06 -61.11 -5.92
CA GLN A 245 16.00 -62.03 -5.53
C GLN A 245 16.02 -63.29 -6.43
N ASN A 246 16.19 -63.13 -7.74
CA ASN A 246 16.36 -64.27 -8.66
C ASN A 246 17.66 -65.04 -8.37
N LEU A 247 18.75 -64.36 -8.01
CA LEU A 247 20.00 -64.99 -7.56
C LEU A 247 19.78 -65.73 -6.23
N ALA A 248 19.04 -65.15 -5.29
CA ALA A 248 18.64 -65.81 -4.06
C ALA A 248 17.77 -67.03 -4.35
N ASP A 249 16.77 -66.95 -5.22
CA ASP A 249 15.91 -68.08 -5.62
C ASP A 249 16.69 -69.20 -6.36
N THR A 250 17.72 -68.83 -7.12
CA THR A 250 18.63 -69.78 -7.77
C THR A 250 19.57 -70.45 -6.75
N THR A 251 19.93 -69.74 -5.69
CA THR A 251 20.74 -70.27 -4.57
C THR A 251 19.89 -71.07 -3.58
N LEU A 252 18.60 -70.72 -3.41
CA LEU A 252 17.62 -71.36 -2.52
C LEU A 252 17.09 -72.69 -3.07
N LYS A 253 17.35 -73.05 -4.33
CA LYS A 253 17.16 -74.43 -4.80
C LYS A 253 18.25 -75.39 -4.33
N ASN A 254 19.32 -74.89 -3.71
CA ASN A 254 20.43 -75.71 -3.21
C ASN A 254 20.75 -75.58 -1.72
N ASP A 255 19.95 -74.87 -0.91
CA ASP A 255 20.11 -74.99 0.54
C ASP A 255 18.79 -74.85 1.30
N LYS A 256 18.32 -75.99 1.83
CA LYS A 256 17.29 -76.06 2.84
C LYS A 256 17.96 -75.84 4.19
N SER A 257 17.80 -74.65 4.77
CA SER A 257 17.85 -74.51 6.22
C SER A 257 16.96 -73.36 6.67
N LYS A 258 15.87 -73.72 7.37
CA LYS A 258 15.15 -72.83 8.27
C LYS A 258 16.13 -72.30 9.31
N GLU A 259 16.53 -71.04 9.24
CA GLU A 259 17.07 -70.35 10.41
C GLU A 259 15.89 -69.87 11.26
N SER A 260 15.64 -70.62 12.33
CA SER A 260 15.03 -70.06 13.53
C SER A 260 15.93 -68.90 13.99
N GLU A 261 15.37 -67.69 14.04
CA GLU A 261 15.99 -66.52 14.66
C GLU A 261 16.29 -66.84 16.12
N THR A 262 17.50 -67.33 16.39
CA THR A 262 18.03 -67.47 17.74
C THR A 262 18.61 -66.11 18.13
N PRO A 263 18.35 -65.61 19.35
CA PRO A 263 18.93 -64.36 19.81
C PRO A 263 20.46 -64.47 19.71
N LYS A 264 21.09 -63.51 19.05
CA LYS A 264 22.55 -63.50 18.92
C LYS A 264 23.14 -63.25 20.30
N LYS A 265 24.22 -63.94 20.68
CA LYS A 265 24.88 -63.68 21.97
C LYS A 265 25.82 -62.46 21.92
N ARG A 266 26.26 -62.07 20.71
CA ARG A 266 27.29 -61.05 20.49
C ARG A 266 26.99 -60.21 19.26
N ILE A 267 27.27 -58.91 19.36
CA ILE A 267 27.21 -57.96 18.25
C ILE A 267 28.64 -57.55 17.89
N LEU A 268 28.93 -57.52 16.60
CA LEU A 268 30.19 -57.03 16.07
C LEU A 268 30.00 -55.55 15.73
N THR A 269 30.70 -54.65 16.43
CA THR A 269 30.53 -53.20 16.29
C THR A 269 31.87 -52.51 16.07
N TYR A 270 31.85 -51.37 15.41
CA TYR A 270 33.05 -50.57 15.18
C TYR A 270 33.28 -49.62 16.36
N HIS A 271 34.54 -49.44 16.73
CA HIS A 271 34.98 -48.37 17.60
C HIS A 271 36.25 -47.78 16.99
N LYS A 272 36.11 -46.60 16.37
CA LYS A 272 37.15 -45.99 15.52
C LYS A 272 37.51 -46.96 14.36
N ASP A 273 38.78 -47.33 14.22
CA ASP A 273 39.27 -48.20 13.14
C ASP A 273 39.37 -49.69 13.55
N GLN A 274 38.81 -50.06 14.71
CA GLN A 274 38.86 -51.44 15.21
C GLN A 274 37.46 -52.06 15.32
N LEU A 275 37.40 -53.34 14.99
CA LEU A 275 36.21 -54.18 15.05
C LEU A 275 36.18 -54.87 16.42
N ILE A 276 35.22 -54.49 17.26
CA ILE A 276 35.11 -54.96 18.65
C ILE A 276 33.92 -55.91 18.76
N LYS A 277 34.11 -57.01 19.50
CA LYS A 277 33.04 -57.93 19.89
C LYS A 277 32.39 -57.37 21.15
N LEU A 278 31.10 -57.08 21.09
CA LEU A 278 30.30 -56.59 22.20
C LEU A 278 29.27 -57.66 22.59
N ASP A 279 29.27 -58.06 23.85
CA ASP A 279 28.27 -59.00 24.36
C ASP A 279 26.95 -58.25 24.58
N ILE A 280 25.81 -58.87 24.21
CA ILE A 280 24.51 -58.19 24.26
C ILE A 280 24.13 -57.79 25.70
N GLU A 281 24.58 -58.58 26.68
CA GLU A 281 24.36 -58.35 28.10
C GLU A 281 25.02 -57.05 28.60
N GLU A 282 26.06 -56.55 27.92
CA GLU A 282 26.77 -55.31 28.31
C GLU A 282 26.03 -54.04 27.84
N ILE A 283 24.98 -54.18 27.01
CA ILE A 283 24.28 -53.06 26.37
C ILE A 283 23.18 -52.52 27.31
N ALA A 284 23.29 -51.23 27.64
CA ALA A 284 22.31 -50.51 28.44
C ALA A 284 21.17 -49.95 27.57
N TYR A 285 21.48 -49.27 26.48
CA TYR A 285 20.48 -48.76 25.53
C TYR A 285 21.06 -48.49 24.15
N ILE A 286 20.19 -48.34 23.16
CA ILE A 286 20.53 -48.02 21.78
C ILE A 286 19.74 -46.79 21.34
N LEU A 287 20.43 -45.82 20.74
CA LEU A 287 19.89 -44.55 20.29
C LEU A 287 20.10 -44.38 18.78
N LEU A 288 19.03 -44.07 18.05
CA LEU A 288 19.10 -43.59 16.67
C LEU A 288 19.16 -42.05 16.66
N ASP A 289 20.28 -41.49 16.24
CA ASP A 289 20.45 -40.05 16.10
C ASP A 289 21.12 -39.66 14.78
N MET A 290 20.56 -38.67 14.09
CA MET A 290 20.99 -38.21 12.75
C MET A 290 21.25 -39.34 11.73
N GLY A 291 20.46 -40.42 11.80
CA GLY A 291 20.59 -41.58 10.89
C GLY A 291 21.65 -42.61 11.28
N ILE A 292 22.33 -42.43 12.42
CA ILE A 292 23.35 -43.36 12.92
C ILE A 292 22.82 -44.07 14.18
N THR A 293 23.00 -45.38 14.26
CA THR A 293 22.62 -46.20 15.42
C THR A 293 23.78 -46.27 16.41
N TYR A 294 23.61 -45.67 17.58
CA TYR A 294 24.58 -45.66 18.68
C TYR A 294 24.21 -46.69 19.75
N ILE A 295 25.18 -47.51 20.15
CA ILE A 295 25.03 -48.51 21.21
C ILE A 295 25.78 -48.01 22.44
N TYR A 296 25.10 -47.94 23.58
CA TYR A 296 25.66 -47.53 24.86
C TYR A 296 25.72 -48.71 25.82
N THR A 297 26.87 -48.95 26.43
CA THR A 297 27.06 -49.99 27.44
C THR A 297 26.80 -49.48 28.86
N PHE A 298 26.62 -50.39 29.81
CA PHE A 298 26.51 -50.05 31.24
C PHE A 298 27.75 -49.30 31.76
N ASP A 299 28.93 -49.59 31.20
CA ASP A 299 30.20 -48.90 31.47
C ASP A 299 30.33 -47.52 30.79
N ASN A 300 29.25 -46.99 30.22
CA ASN A 300 29.20 -45.69 29.55
C ASN A 300 30.16 -45.56 28.35
N ARG A 301 30.41 -46.66 27.65
CA ARG A 301 31.13 -46.66 26.36
C ARG A 301 30.13 -46.57 25.22
N GLN A 302 30.50 -45.84 24.17
CA GLN A 302 29.68 -45.61 22.99
C GLN A 302 30.28 -46.32 21.77
N TYR A 303 29.45 -47.08 21.07
CA TYR A 303 29.77 -47.77 19.82
C TYR A 303 28.79 -47.37 18.72
N ASN A 304 29.16 -47.58 17.45
CA ASN A 304 28.30 -47.30 16.30
C ASN A 304 28.02 -48.55 15.48
N SER A 305 26.77 -48.67 15.03
CA SER A 305 26.27 -49.76 14.18
C SER A 305 25.67 -49.16 12.91
N ASN A 306 25.92 -49.81 11.78
CA ASN A 306 25.33 -49.45 10.49
C ASN A 306 23.95 -50.09 10.26
N ASN A 307 23.48 -50.90 11.21
CA ASN A 307 22.18 -51.56 11.13
C ASN A 307 21.09 -50.62 11.65
N SER A 308 19.90 -50.77 11.08
CA SER A 308 18.72 -50.04 11.55
C SER A 308 18.28 -50.50 12.94
N LEU A 309 17.55 -49.65 13.67
CA LEU A 309 17.03 -49.99 15.00
C LEU A 309 16.10 -51.23 14.94
N ASP A 310 15.39 -51.42 13.83
CA ASP A 310 14.48 -52.55 13.59
C ASP A 310 15.25 -53.87 13.41
N GLU A 311 16.36 -53.84 12.67
CA GLU A 311 17.24 -55.01 12.48
C GLU A 311 17.94 -55.39 13.77
N VAL A 312 18.42 -54.40 14.54
CA VAL A 312 19.06 -54.67 15.84
C VAL A 312 18.06 -55.30 16.80
N MET A 313 16.81 -54.83 16.83
CA MET A 313 15.76 -55.41 17.69
C MET A 313 15.51 -56.91 17.41
N LYS A 314 15.65 -57.37 16.15
CA LYS A 314 15.48 -58.81 15.81
C LYS A 314 16.54 -59.70 16.43
N TRP A 315 17.72 -59.16 16.73
CA TRP A 315 18.82 -59.92 17.34
C TRP A 315 18.75 -59.93 18.87
N MET A 316 17.96 -59.02 19.44
CA MET A 316 17.83 -58.84 20.88
C MET A 316 16.74 -59.73 21.46
N ASP A 317 16.95 -60.17 22.69
CA ASP A 317 15.90 -60.81 23.48
C ASP A 317 14.82 -59.79 23.86
N GLN A 318 13.59 -60.01 23.40
CA GLN A 318 12.46 -59.12 23.63
C GLN A 318 12.00 -59.11 25.11
N THR A 319 12.45 -60.06 25.92
CA THR A 319 12.20 -60.06 27.38
C THR A 319 13.12 -59.07 28.11
N ILE A 320 14.33 -58.83 27.58
CA ILE A 320 15.35 -57.98 28.21
C ILE A 320 15.37 -56.58 27.59
N PHE A 321 15.11 -56.47 26.28
CA PHE A 321 15.13 -55.22 25.55
C PHE A 321 13.73 -54.80 25.10
N TYR A 322 13.42 -53.52 25.27
CA TYR A 322 12.17 -52.93 24.84
C TYR A 322 12.38 -51.73 23.92
N ARG A 323 11.56 -51.63 22.88
CA ARG A 323 11.55 -50.48 21.99
C ARG A 323 10.68 -49.35 22.54
N ALA A 324 11.28 -48.50 23.36
CA ALA A 324 10.62 -47.38 24.02
C ALA A 324 9.95 -46.40 23.04
N ASN A 325 10.61 -46.07 21.92
CA ASN A 325 10.05 -45.21 20.87
C ASN A 325 10.78 -45.40 19.52
N ARG A 326 10.55 -44.51 18.53
CA ARG A 326 11.19 -44.58 17.21
C ARG A 326 12.72 -44.44 17.25
N GLN A 327 13.26 -43.85 18.32
CA GLN A 327 14.67 -43.52 18.46
C GLN A 327 15.40 -44.39 19.49
N PHE A 328 14.68 -45.09 20.38
CA PHE A 328 15.30 -45.80 21.52
C PHE A 328 14.88 -47.26 21.64
N ILE A 329 15.88 -48.12 21.90
CA ILE A 329 15.73 -49.44 22.51
C ILE A 329 16.41 -49.39 23.88
N VAL A 330 15.75 -49.88 24.93
CA VAL A 330 16.25 -49.84 26.31
C VAL A 330 16.35 -51.25 26.88
N ASN A 331 17.39 -51.50 27.66
CA ASN A 331 17.52 -52.72 28.47
C ASN A 331 16.75 -52.53 29.79
N ILE A 332 16.03 -53.54 30.26
CA ILE A 332 15.31 -53.51 31.55
C ILE A 332 16.22 -53.15 32.73
N SER A 333 17.44 -53.69 32.76
CA SER A 333 18.41 -53.44 33.83
C SER A 333 18.99 -52.01 33.82
N SER A 334 18.82 -51.27 32.72
CA SER A 334 19.27 -49.87 32.64
C SER A 334 18.28 -48.90 33.29
N ILE A 335 17.03 -49.31 33.52
CA ILE A 335 15.97 -48.43 34.02
C ILE A 335 16.14 -48.20 35.52
N SER A 336 16.45 -46.96 35.90
CA SER A 336 16.61 -46.58 37.31
C SER A 336 15.29 -46.14 37.95
N SER A 337 14.44 -45.43 37.20
CA SER A 337 13.12 -45.02 37.70
C SER A 337 12.20 -44.62 36.55
N ILE A 338 10.89 -44.80 36.75
CA ILE A 338 9.85 -44.48 35.77
C ILE A 338 8.99 -43.38 36.37
N VAL A 339 8.89 -42.24 35.69
CA VAL A 339 8.16 -41.06 36.19
C VAL A 339 6.96 -40.79 35.29
N LEU A 340 5.83 -40.41 35.89
CA LEU A 340 4.67 -39.92 35.14
C LEU A 340 5.04 -38.61 34.44
N TYR A 341 4.95 -38.63 33.12
CA TYR A 341 5.13 -37.47 32.27
C TYR A 341 3.74 -37.04 31.79
N GLY A 342 3.51 -35.73 31.66
CA GLY A 342 2.17 -35.17 31.41
C GLY A 342 1.39 -35.89 30.29
N ASN A 343 0.06 -35.85 30.36
CA ASN A 343 -0.84 -36.46 29.36
C ASN A 343 -0.80 -38.01 29.32
N ASN A 344 -0.68 -38.66 30.48
CA ASN A 344 -0.59 -40.14 30.65
C ASN A 344 0.59 -40.76 29.88
N GLN A 345 1.71 -40.06 29.78
CA GLN A 345 2.96 -40.58 29.22
C GLN A 345 3.88 -41.04 30.35
N LEU A 346 4.88 -41.86 30.03
CA LEU A 346 5.92 -42.27 30.98
C LEU A 346 7.28 -41.75 30.50
N LYS A 347 8.05 -41.17 31.41
CA LYS A 347 9.46 -40.82 31.18
C LYS A 347 10.34 -41.86 31.87
N LEU A 348 11.24 -42.46 31.10
CA LEU A 348 12.23 -43.38 31.64
C LEU A 348 13.48 -42.61 32.05
N ILE A 349 13.93 -42.83 33.28
CA ILE A 349 15.27 -42.45 33.73
C ILE A 349 16.11 -43.73 33.70
N ILE A 350 17.17 -43.72 32.91
CA ILE A 350 18.06 -44.86 32.71
C ILE A 350 19.52 -44.48 33.05
N LYS A 351 20.35 -45.48 33.31
CA LYS A 351 21.81 -45.31 33.49
C LYS A 351 22.56 -46.16 32.46
N PRO A 352 23.57 -45.60 31.75
CA PRO A 352 24.04 -44.22 31.79
C PRO A 352 23.04 -43.21 31.20
N ASP A 353 23.12 -41.95 31.63
CA ASP A 353 22.13 -40.91 31.30
C ASP A 353 22.19 -40.54 29.80
N PRO A 354 21.08 -40.68 29.05
CA PRO A 354 21.04 -40.37 27.63
C PRO A 354 20.98 -38.85 27.41
N LYS A 355 21.61 -38.38 26.32
CA LYS A 355 21.56 -36.98 25.90
C LYS A 355 20.15 -36.49 25.52
N LYS A 356 19.20 -37.41 25.32
CA LYS A 356 17.81 -37.11 24.93
C LYS A 356 16.86 -37.85 25.88
N GLU A 357 15.74 -37.21 26.19
CA GLU A 357 14.73 -37.79 27.07
C GLU A 357 14.04 -39.00 26.41
N ILE A 358 13.84 -40.06 27.18
CA ILE A 358 13.14 -41.26 26.73
C ILE A 358 11.69 -41.17 27.21
N ILE A 359 10.79 -40.86 26.28
CA ILE A 359 9.35 -40.75 26.53
C ILE A 359 8.62 -41.91 25.85
N ILE A 360 7.76 -42.57 26.62
CA ILE A 360 6.82 -43.59 26.13
C ILE A 360 5.46 -42.92 25.93
N SER A 361 4.98 -42.97 24.69
CA SER A 361 3.69 -42.40 24.29
C SER A 361 2.52 -43.10 24.97
N LYS A 362 1.41 -42.39 25.21
CA LYS A 362 0.16 -42.89 25.81
C LYS A 362 -0.31 -44.24 25.25
N ASN A 363 -0.21 -44.45 23.94
CA ASN A 363 -0.67 -45.68 23.27
C ASN A 363 0.19 -46.92 23.60
N LYS A 364 1.44 -46.73 24.03
CA LYS A 364 2.38 -47.80 24.38
C LYS A 364 2.54 -48.02 25.87
N VAL A 365 1.90 -47.21 26.72
CA VAL A 365 2.04 -47.30 28.17
C VAL A 365 1.52 -48.64 28.72
N ALA A 366 0.41 -49.16 28.19
CA ALA A 366 -0.13 -50.45 28.60
C ALA A 366 0.80 -51.60 28.23
N GLU A 367 1.32 -51.59 27.00
CA GLU A 367 2.28 -52.58 26.50
C GLU A 367 3.58 -52.56 27.31
N PHE A 368 4.13 -51.38 27.58
CA PHE A 368 5.35 -51.22 28.37
C PHE A 368 5.19 -51.69 29.82
N LYS A 369 4.05 -51.40 30.46
CA LYS A 369 3.77 -51.88 31.81
C LYS A 369 3.71 -53.41 31.85
N ASN A 370 3.04 -54.04 30.88
CA ASN A 370 2.98 -55.49 30.77
C ASN A 370 4.35 -56.11 30.49
N TRP A 371 5.25 -55.40 29.79
CA TRP A 371 6.60 -55.87 29.54
C TRP A 371 7.50 -55.82 30.78
N ILE A 372 7.36 -54.78 31.63
CA ILE A 372 8.11 -54.71 32.90
C ILE A 372 7.61 -55.72 33.94
N ASP A 373 6.35 -56.12 33.85
CA ASP A 373 5.71 -57.07 34.79
C ASP A 373 5.93 -58.55 34.41
N GLN A 374 6.69 -58.82 33.33
CA GLN A 374 7.16 -60.14 32.93
C GLN A 374 8.43 -60.51 33.69
#